data_AF-A0A5P1EDU3-F1
#
_entry.id   AF-A0A5P1EDU3-F1
#
_cell.length_a   1.000
_cell.length_b   1.000
_cell.length_c   1.000
_cell.angle_alpha   90.00
_cell.angle_beta   90.00
_cell.angle_gamma   90.00
#
_symmetry.space_group_name_H-M   'P 1'
#
loop_
_entity.id
_entity.type
_entity.pdbx_description
1 polymer ?
#
loop_
_entity_poly.entity_id
_entity_poly.type
_entity_poly.pdbx_seq_one_letter_code
_entity_poly.pdbx_strand_id
1 'polypeptide(L)'
;MFFRQESCKMRNNEYLESTINEVVTSKSNKTRPQKTAPSRLVACLTFLQFAFAIYATFLLYYMSPSVDLRTKPDFTWATKLARSWKKFVIQPQVVSHIRESDACEYETIDFSQKKSNDVLMIKLKRELYNEVLDFQKRTSGSENLAELMRMKSKWSVNGPNIPKITVILNHFKRKTLCAQLNSLLNQTLPFHQIWVLSFGSPNEISFKRIVDSYNDSRISFISSSYDFKYYGRFQMALQTESDFVYILDDDMIPGAKLLQILSHVAGTEKYKNSVLGSIGRILPFRQKDFKFPSYRKFRSKEAGLYLPDPAYDITVDRIVQVDFLSSSWFLSSDLTKTLFVETPFTFITGEDLHLR
;
A
#
# COMPACT_ATOMS: atom_id res chain seq x y z
N MET A 1 -9.64 -47.99 -41.60
CA MET A 1 -10.66 -47.61 -42.61
C MET A 1 -11.04 -46.17 -42.30
N PHE A 2 -10.40 -45.20 -42.95
CA PHE A 2 -10.82 -44.55 -44.21
C PHE A 2 -12.02 -43.59 -44.05
N PHE A 3 -11.71 -42.29 -44.24
CA PHE A 3 -12.48 -41.18 -44.86
C PHE A 3 -13.79 -40.66 -44.23
N ARG A 4 -14.21 -39.38 -44.38
CA ARG A 4 -13.83 -38.25 -45.27
C ARG A 4 -14.45 -36.90 -44.78
N GLN A 5 -13.76 -35.77 -45.09
CA GLN A 5 -14.20 -34.43 -45.62
C GLN A 5 -15.50 -33.74 -45.13
N GLU A 6 -15.65 -32.39 -45.00
CA GLU A 6 -15.25 -31.19 -45.78
C GLU A 6 -15.08 -29.95 -44.84
N SER A 7 -14.09 -29.05 -44.97
CA SER A 7 -13.90 -27.84 -45.83
C SER A 7 -14.62 -26.53 -45.41
N CYS A 8 -13.86 -25.44 -45.12
CA CYS A 8 -13.93 -24.13 -45.82
C CYS A 8 -12.93 -23.05 -45.27
N LYS A 9 -11.92 -22.69 -46.11
CA LYS A 9 -11.32 -21.37 -46.49
C LYS A 9 -10.67 -20.31 -45.55
N MET A 10 -9.40 -20.01 -45.93
CA MET A 10 -8.66 -18.71 -46.11
C MET A 10 -8.20 -17.90 -44.85
N ARG A 11 -7.03 -17.21 -44.79
CA ARG A 11 -6.13 -16.62 -45.82
C ARG A 11 -4.71 -16.25 -45.28
N ASN A 12 -3.68 -16.57 -46.08
CA ASN A 12 -2.37 -15.97 -46.36
C ASN A 12 -1.49 -15.27 -45.29
N ASN A 13 -0.28 -15.80 -45.12
CA ASN A 13 0.92 -15.08 -44.69
C ASN A 13 2.11 -15.63 -45.50
N GLU A 14 2.49 -14.99 -46.62
CA GLU A 14 3.73 -15.24 -47.38
C GLU A 14 3.78 -14.33 -48.61
N TYR A 15 4.30 -13.11 -48.45
CA TYR A 15 4.69 -12.21 -49.55
C TYR A 15 5.65 -11.15 -48.96
N LEU A 16 6.91 -11.50 -48.67
CA LEU A 16 7.96 -10.49 -48.52
C LEU A 16 9.41 -11.03 -48.54
N GLU A 17 9.72 -12.16 -49.18
CA GLU A 17 11.12 -12.67 -49.23
C GLU A 17 11.73 -12.82 -50.64
N SER A 18 11.03 -12.50 -51.73
CA SER A 18 11.55 -12.77 -53.08
C SER A 18 12.11 -11.57 -53.85
N THR A 19 12.34 -10.39 -53.25
CA THR A 19 12.72 -9.18 -54.01
C THR A 19 14.07 -8.55 -53.62
N ILE A 20 15.03 -9.32 -53.08
CA ILE A 20 16.33 -8.75 -52.66
C ILE A 20 17.55 -9.28 -53.46
N ASN A 21 17.45 -10.35 -54.24
CA ASN A 21 18.67 -11.00 -54.79
C ASN A 21 18.98 -10.82 -56.28
N GLU A 22 18.36 -9.88 -57.00
CA GLU A 22 18.55 -9.82 -58.46
C GLU A 22 18.81 -8.43 -59.04
N VAL A 23 19.80 -7.68 -58.52
CA VAL A 23 20.45 -6.60 -59.30
C VAL A 23 21.93 -6.45 -58.91
N VAL A 24 22.74 -7.48 -59.15
CA VAL A 24 24.21 -7.36 -59.20
C VAL A 24 24.71 -8.06 -60.46
N THR A 25 24.90 -7.29 -61.55
CA THR A 25 26.00 -7.36 -62.52
C THR A 25 25.62 -6.72 -63.87
N SER A 26 26.18 -5.54 -64.17
CA SER A 26 26.93 -5.26 -65.43
C SER A 26 27.14 -3.75 -65.70
N LYS A 27 28.42 -3.38 -65.68
CA LYS A 27 29.17 -2.33 -66.43
C LYS A 27 28.41 -1.15 -67.07
N SER A 28 28.80 0.08 -66.71
CA SER A 28 29.64 0.95 -67.57
C SER A 28 29.84 2.35 -67.00
N ASN A 29 30.98 2.94 -67.34
CA ASN A 29 31.54 4.22 -66.91
C ASN A 29 30.59 5.43 -66.98
N LYS A 30 30.54 6.23 -65.90
CA LYS A 30 30.56 7.71 -65.95
C LYS A 30 30.79 8.27 -64.54
N THR A 31 31.88 8.99 -64.38
CA THR A 31 32.23 9.81 -63.22
C THR A 31 31.11 10.82 -62.92
N ARG A 32 30.57 10.77 -61.70
CA ARG A 32 29.66 11.78 -61.13
C ARG A 32 30.11 12.08 -59.70
N PRO A 33 30.15 13.35 -59.27
CA PRO A 33 30.78 13.73 -58.02
C PRO A 33 29.93 13.26 -56.84
N GLN A 34 30.60 12.71 -55.81
CA GLN A 34 30.00 12.47 -54.50
C GLN A 34 29.42 13.79 -53.98
N LYS A 35 28.09 13.88 -53.89
CA LYS A 35 27.42 14.95 -53.15
C LYS A 35 27.68 14.68 -51.67
N THR A 36 28.71 15.32 -51.14
CA THR A 36 28.86 15.55 -49.71
C THR A 36 27.54 16.12 -49.19
N ALA A 37 26.96 15.51 -48.17
CA ALA A 37 25.81 16.09 -47.48
C ALA A 37 26.17 17.54 -47.14
N PRO A 38 25.30 18.53 -47.46
CA PRO A 38 25.66 19.92 -47.27
C PRO A 38 25.96 20.10 -45.78
N SER A 39 27.17 20.55 -45.45
CA SER A 39 27.64 20.79 -44.07
C SER A 39 26.64 21.61 -43.25
N ARG A 40 25.81 22.42 -43.93
CA ARG A 40 24.68 23.16 -43.38
C ARG A 40 23.54 22.29 -42.83
N LEU A 41 23.21 21.18 -43.49
CA LEU A 41 22.16 20.26 -43.03
C LEU A 41 22.63 19.46 -41.82
N VAL A 42 23.90 19.04 -41.83
CA VAL A 42 24.52 18.40 -40.65
C VAL A 42 24.56 19.41 -39.50
N ALA A 43 25.02 20.64 -39.72
CA ALA A 43 25.03 21.68 -38.69
C ALA A 43 23.63 22.01 -38.15
N CYS A 44 22.61 22.06 -39.01
CA CYS A 44 21.23 22.32 -38.62
C CYS A 44 20.66 21.18 -37.76
N LEU A 45 20.90 19.92 -38.15
CA LEU A 45 20.49 18.76 -37.36
C LEU A 45 21.23 18.70 -36.01
N THR A 46 22.51 19.08 -35.99
CA THR A 46 23.29 19.14 -34.75
C THR A 46 22.75 20.24 -33.83
N PHE A 47 22.40 21.41 -34.38
CA PHE A 47 21.79 22.50 -33.62
C PHE A 47 20.41 22.11 -33.08
N LEU A 48 19.61 21.39 -33.87
CA LEU A 48 18.31 20.86 -33.42
C LEU A 48 18.48 19.83 -32.29
N GLN A 49 19.49 18.95 -32.38
CA GLN A 49 19.83 18.01 -31.32
C GLN A 49 20.27 18.73 -30.03
N PHE A 50 21.07 19.79 -30.12
CA PHE A 50 21.44 20.60 -28.96
C PHE A 50 20.24 21.33 -28.36
N ALA A 51 19.37 21.91 -29.19
CA ALA A 51 18.14 22.55 -28.73
C ALA A 51 17.20 21.55 -28.03
N PHE A 52 17.06 20.34 -28.58
CA PHE A 52 16.28 19.28 -27.98
C PHE A 52 16.91 18.78 -26.66
N ALA A 53 18.23 18.64 -26.60
CA ALA A 53 18.93 18.27 -25.39
C ALA A 53 18.75 19.32 -24.28
N ILE A 54 18.92 20.62 -24.60
CA ILE A 54 18.68 21.71 -23.66
C ILE A 54 17.21 21.70 -23.18
N TYR A 55 16.27 21.56 -24.10
CA TYR A 55 14.85 21.48 -23.76
C TYR A 55 14.54 20.28 -22.86
N ALA A 56 15.07 19.09 -23.17
CA ALA A 56 14.90 17.90 -22.37
C ALA A 56 15.53 18.04 -20.98
N THR A 57 16.71 18.67 -20.87
CA THR A 57 17.34 18.97 -19.58
C THR A 57 16.50 19.95 -18.76
N PHE A 58 15.95 21.00 -19.37
CA PHE A 58 15.04 21.92 -18.70
C PHE A 58 13.75 21.22 -18.26
N LEU A 59 13.15 20.41 -19.14
CA LEU A 59 11.96 19.64 -18.82
C LEU A 59 12.21 18.67 -17.66
N LEU A 60 13.32 17.92 -17.69
CA LEU A 60 13.69 17.01 -16.61
C LEU A 60 14.03 17.76 -15.31
N TYR A 61 14.64 18.94 -15.38
CA TYR A 61 14.88 19.79 -14.20
C TYR A 61 13.57 20.26 -13.56
N TYR A 62 12.57 20.66 -14.37
CA TYR A 62 11.27 21.11 -13.88
C TYR A 62 10.29 19.99 -13.52
N MET A 63 10.47 18.79 -14.09
CA MET A 63 9.64 17.62 -13.82
C MET A 63 10.25 16.64 -12.80
N SER A 64 11.52 16.81 -12.42
CA SER A 64 12.15 16.04 -11.35
C SER A 64 11.65 16.54 -9.99
N PRO A 65 11.07 15.70 -9.13
CA PRO A 65 10.58 16.11 -7.81
C PRO A 65 11.70 16.42 -6.80
N SER A 66 12.97 16.32 -7.19
CA SER A 66 14.10 16.11 -6.26
C SER A 66 15.23 17.15 -6.35
N VAL A 67 15.04 18.31 -6.97
CA VAL A 67 16.04 19.38 -6.90
C VAL A 67 15.90 20.12 -5.57
N ASP A 68 16.60 19.60 -4.57
CA ASP A 68 16.81 20.24 -3.28
C ASP A 68 17.52 21.59 -3.49
N LEU A 69 16.77 22.69 -3.37
CA LEU A 69 17.26 24.07 -3.51
C LEU A 69 18.07 24.50 -2.28
N ARG A 70 19.15 23.76 -2.01
CA ARG A 70 20.06 24.03 -0.89
C ARG A 70 21.48 24.23 -1.40
N THR A 71 21.66 25.19 -2.30
CA THR A 71 22.86 26.04 -2.45
C THR A 71 22.63 27.07 -3.57
N LYS A 72 22.89 28.34 -3.25
CA LYS A 72 22.60 29.59 -3.99
C LYS A 72 23.26 29.69 -5.40
N PRO A 73 22.76 30.52 -6.36
CA PRO A 73 22.58 31.99 -6.24
C PRO A 73 21.15 32.50 -6.46
N ASP A 74 20.86 33.68 -5.91
CA ASP A 74 19.54 34.31 -5.85
C ASP A 74 18.97 34.68 -7.24
N PHE A 75 18.14 33.81 -7.82
CA PHE A 75 17.37 34.07 -9.04
C PHE A 75 15.98 34.67 -8.73
N THR A 76 15.96 35.87 -8.16
CA THR A 76 14.72 36.58 -7.76
C THR A 76 13.78 36.89 -8.93
N TRP A 77 14.29 36.98 -10.16
CA TRP A 77 13.48 37.24 -11.36
C TRP A 77 12.74 36.00 -11.86
N ALA A 78 13.39 34.83 -11.85
CA ALA A 78 12.80 33.58 -12.31
C ALA A 78 11.64 33.12 -11.40
N THR A 79 11.78 33.34 -10.09
CA THR A 79 10.70 33.03 -9.13
C THR A 79 9.49 33.97 -9.28
N LYS A 80 9.70 35.23 -9.68
CA LYS A 80 8.59 36.18 -9.97
C LYS A 80 7.84 35.79 -11.24
N LEU A 81 8.55 35.42 -12.31
CA LEU A 81 7.92 35.00 -13.56
C LEU A 81 7.13 33.70 -13.38
N ALA A 82 7.70 32.71 -12.67
CA ALA A 82 7.06 31.44 -12.36
C ALA A 82 5.77 31.63 -11.52
N ARG A 83 5.79 32.53 -10.53
CA ARG A 83 4.58 32.88 -9.76
C ARG A 83 3.53 33.59 -10.61
N SER A 84 3.94 34.41 -11.58
CA SER A 84 3.01 35.10 -12.48
C SER A 84 2.35 34.13 -13.45
N TRP A 85 3.09 33.17 -14.01
CA TRP A 85 2.55 32.14 -14.92
C TRP A 85 1.66 31.13 -14.22
N LYS A 86 1.93 30.80 -12.95
CA LYS A 86 1.05 29.93 -12.13
C LYS A 86 -0.35 30.53 -11.91
N LYS A 87 -0.50 31.86 -11.98
CA LYS A 87 -1.80 32.55 -11.90
C LYS A 87 -2.61 32.50 -13.20
N PHE A 88 -1.97 32.28 -14.35
CA PHE A 88 -2.65 32.25 -15.65
C PHE A 88 -3.07 30.85 -16.10
N VAL A 89 -2.44 29.79 -15.55
CA VAL A 89 -2.74 28.39 -15.92
C VAL A 89 -3.77 27.74 -15.00
N ILE A 90 -4.04 28.32 -13.83
CA ILE A 90 -5.07 27.83 -12.91
C ILE A 90 -6.29 28.73 -13.04
N GLN A 91 -7.27 28.31 -13.84
CA GLN A 91 -8.62 28.84 -13.69
C GLN A 91 -9.07 28.58 -12.24
N PRO A 92 -9.64 29.56 -11.53
CA PRO A 92 -10.28 29.29 -10.26
C PRO A 92 -11.57 28.54 -10.60
N GLN A 93 -11.51 27.21 -10.65
CA GLN A 93 -12.69 26.45 -10.31
C GLN A 93 -13.03 26.85 -8.88
N VAL A 94 -14.21 27.43 -8.74
CA VAL A 94 -14.83 27.76 -7.47
C VAL A 94 -14.93 26.46 -6.68
N VAL A 95 -13.89 26.15 -5.90
CA VAL A 95 -13.96 25.19 -4.82
C VAL A 95 -14.83 25.90 -3.79
N SER A 96 -16.13 25.64 -3.86
CA SER A 96 -16.98 25.87 -2.70
C SER A 96 -16.28 25.20 -1.52
N HIS A 97 -16.10 25.93 -0.42
CA HIS A 97 -15.70 25.34 0.85
C HIS A 97 -16.82 24.36 1.24
N ILE A 98 -16.75 23.13 0.73
CA ILE A 98 -17.57 22.02 1.17
C ILE A 98 -17.11 21.77 2.61
N ARG A 99 -17.97 22.09 3.58
CA ARG A 99 -17.69 21.77 4.97
C ARG A 99 -17.51 20.26 5.07
N GLU A 100 -16.59 19.81 5.93
CA GLU A 100 -16.35 18.38 6.19
C GLU A 100 -17.66 17.61 6.43
N SER A 101 -18.67 18.26 7.04
CA SER A 101 -20.01 17.71 7.26
C SER A 101 -20.75 17.27 6.00
N ASP A 102 -20.50 17.89 4.86
CA ASP A 102 -21.29 17.73 3.65
C ASP A 102 -20.71 16.65 2.72
N ALA A 103 -19.44 16.29 2.91
CA ALA A 103 -18.77 15.22 2.16
C ALA A 103 -18.78 13.88 2.92
N CYS A 104 -18.81 13.92 4.26
CA CYS A 104 -18.70 12.72 5.06
C CYS A 104 -19.95 11.86 5.05
N GLU A 105 -19.77 10.61 4.62
CA GLU A 105 -20.74 9.54 4.74
C GLU A 105 -20.46 8.75 6.03
N TYR A 106 -21.52 8.25 6.68
CA TYR A 106 -21.42 7.47 7.91
C TYR A 106 -22.20 6.14 7.76
N GLU A 107 -21.61 5.06 8.25
CA GLU A 107 -22.28 3.77 8.42
C GLU A 107 -22.94 3.69 9.81
N THR A 108 -24.21 3.28 9.86
CA THR A 108 -24.86 2.84 11.11
C THR A 108 -24.59 1.35 11.31
N ILE A 109 -24.08 1.00 12.49
CA ILE A 109 -23.85 -0.40 12.87
C ILE A 109 -25.09 -0.89 13.61
N ASP A 110 -26.04 -1.46 12.88
CA ASP A 110 -27.33 -1.91 13.43
C ASP A 110 -27.29 -3.33 14.02
N PHE A 111 -26.09 -3.94 14.15
CA PHE A 111 -25.94 -5.27 14.71
C PHE A 111 -25.34 -5.23 16.12
N SER A 112 -25.92 -6.02 17.03
CA SER A 112 -25.29 -6.31 18.32
C SER A 112 -24.15 -7.30 18.14
N GLN A 113 -23.05 -7.07 18.85
CA GLN A 113 -21.94 -8.03 18.89
C GLN A 113 -22.45 -9.37 19.44
N LYS A 114 -22.44 -10.40 18.58
CA LYS A 114 -22.98 -11.72 18.93
C LYS A 114 -22.08 -12.36 19.99
N LYS A 115 -22.64 -12.61 21.17
CA LYS A 115 -22.04 -13.46 22.20
C LYS A 115 -22.55 -14.88 22.08
N SER A 116 -21.66 -15.86 22.22
CA SER A 116 -22.06 -17.25 22.31
C SER A 116 -22.81 -17.50 23.63
N ASN A 117 -23.81 -18.37 23.61
CA ASN A 117 -24.44 -18.91 24.82
C ASN A 117 -24.03 -20.38 25.09
N ASP A 118 -23.20 -20.98 24.23
CA ASP A 118 -22.67 -22.33 24.43
C ASP A 118 -21.55 -22.29 25.48
N VAL A 119 -21.91 -22.61 26.72
CA VAL A 119 -21.01 -22.64 27.89
C VAL A 119 -19.79 -23.53 27.65
N LEU A 120 -19.94 -24.66 26.96
CA LEU A 120 -18.84 -25.57 26.69
C LEU A 120 -17.87 -24.98 25.65
N MET A 121 -18.39 -24.36 24.60
CA MET A 121 -17.56 -23.66 23.61
C MET A 121 -16.78 -22.50 24.23
N ILE A 122 -17.43 -21.70 25.06
CA ILE A 122 -16.78 -20.60 25.79
C ILE A 122 -15.65 -21.15 26.65
N LYS A 123 -15.91 -22.21 27.42
CA LYS A 123 -14.90 -22.86 28.25
C LYS A 123 -13.70 -23.35 27.42
N LEU A 124 -13.94 -24.08 26.33
CA LEU A 124 -12.88 -24.61 25.47
C LEU A 124 -12.01 -23.50 24.85
N LYS A 125 -12.63 -22.42 24.37
CA LYS A 125 -11.89 -21.29 23.76
C LYS A 125 -11.06 -20.54 24.79
N ARG A 126 -11.61 -20.30 26.00
CA ARG A 126 -10.89 -19.65 27.10
C ARG A 126 -9.76 -20.51 27.64
N GLU A 127 -9.96 -21.82 27.77
CA GLU A 127 -8.90 -22.74 28.20
C GLU A 127 -7.74 -22.75 27.19
N LEU A 128 -8.04 -22.83 25.89
CA LEU A 128 -6.99 -22.73 24.87
C LEU A 128 -6.26 -21.38 24.94
N TYR A 129 -6.99 -20.27 25.12
CA TYR A 129 -6.38 -18.94 25.25
C TYR A 129 -5.43 -18.86 26.44
N ASN A 130 -5.86 -19.35 27.61
CA ASN A 130 -5.03 -19.38 28.81
C ASN A 130 -3.79 -20.26 28.63
N GLU A 131 -3.92 -21.43 28.00
CA GLU A 131 -2.78 -22.31 27.71
C GLU A 131 -1.74 -21.63 26.80
N VAL A 132 -2.20 -20.90 25.78
CA VAL A 132 -1.33 -20.10 24.91
C VAL A 132 -0.61 -19.01 25.71
N LEU A 133 -1.34 -18.25 26.54
CA LEU A 133 -0.75 -17.21 27.38
C LEU A 133 0.30 -17.77 28.35
N ASP A 134 -0.01 -18.88 29.01
CA ASP A 134 0.90 -19.54 29.95
C ASP A 134 2.14 -20.06 29.25
N PHE A 135 2.00 -20.60 28.03
CA PHE A 135 3.13 -21.00 27.21
C PHE A 135 3.99 -19.79 26.84
N GLN A 136 3.41 -18.75 26.26
CA GLN A 136 4.14 -17.56 25.81
C GLN A 136 4.81 -16.81 26.95
N LYS A 137 4.17 -16.74 28.13
CA LYS A 137 4.78 -16.18 29.35
C LYS A 137 6.10 -16.85 29.71
N ARG A 138 6.25 -18.15 29.40
CA ARG A 138 7.46 -18.94 29.69
C ARG A 138 8.51 -18.87 28.58
N THR A 139 8.13 -18.51 27.35
CA THR A 139 9.00 -18.61 26.18
C THR A 139 9.34 -17.26 25.56
N SER A 140 8.33 -16.45 25.23
CA SER A 140 8.47 -15.19 24.48
C SER A 140 8.18 -13.94 25.32
N GLY A 141 7.44 -14.07 26.43
CA GLY A 141 6.90 -12.98 27.25
C GLY A 141 5.42 -12.70 26.99
N SER A 142 4.79 -11.99 27.93
CA SER A 142 3.36 -11.64 27.91
C SER A 142 3.10 -10.31 28.62
N GLU A 143 3.92 -9.32 28.26
CA GLU A 143 3.89 -7.98 28.82
C GLU A 143 2.51 -7.32 28.62
N ASN A 144 2.01 -6.69 29.68
CA ASN A 144 0.88 -5.79 29.57
C ASN A 144 1.30 -4.43 29.00
N LEU A 145 0.32 -3.58 28.66
CA LEU A 145 0.60 -2.26 28.10
C LEU A 145 1.52 -1.40 28.98
N ALA A 146 1.38 -1.43 30.30
CA ALA A 146 2.20 -0.62 31.20
C ALA A 146 3.66 -1.11 31.26
N GLU A 147 3.87 -2.42 31.15
CA GLU A 147 5.20 -3.03 31.04
C GLU A 147 5.84 -2.68 29.70
N LEU A 148 5.10 -2.83 28.59
CA LEU A 148 5.54 -2.46 27.25
C LEU A 148 5.98 -1.00 27.17
N MET A 149 5.16 -0.07 27.67
CA MET A 149 5.46 1.37 27.64
C MET A 149 6.60 1.79 28.57
N ARG A 150 7.05 0.90 29.49
CA ARG A 150 8.20 1.13 30.36
C ARG A 150 9.51 0.66 29.72
N MET A 151 9.43 -0.19 28.70
CA MET A 151 10.61 -0.67 28.01
C MET A 151 11.35 0.50 27.35
N LYS A 152 12.68 0.40 27.29
CA LYS A 152 13.47 1.40 26.59
C LYS A 152 13.19 1.29 25.09
N SER A 153 12.66 2.38 24.52
CA SER A 153 12.41 2.49 23.09
C SER A 153 13.32 3.55 22.46
N LYS A 154 13.72 3.32 21.20
CA LYS A 154 14.38 4.32 20.36
C LYS A 154 13.48 5.52 20.08
N TRP A 155 12.16 5.32 20.07
CA TRP A 155 11.16 6.30 19.68
C TRP A 155 10.44 6.90 20.89
N SER A 156 10.25 8.21 20.87
CA SER A 156 9.49 8.91 21.91
C SER A 156 8.83 10.16 21.32
N VAL A 157 7.57 10.40 21.68
CA VAL A 157 6.79 11.56 21.22
C VAL A 157 7.48 12.88 21.59
N ASN A 158 8.14 12.91 22.76
CA ASN A 158 8.86 14.08 23.26
C ASN A 158 10.39 13.89 23.18
N GLY A 159 10.86 12.88 22.45
CA GLY A 159 12.26 12.55 22.33
C GLY A 159 12.93 13.22 21.12
N PRO A 160 14.26 13.06 20.98
CA PRO A 160 14.98 13.57 19.82
C PRO A 160 14.63 12.82 18.52
N ASN A 161 14.10 11.59 18.64
CA ASN A 161 13.71 10.74 17.52
C ASN A 161 12.20 10.54 17.54
N ILE A 162 11.51 11.25 16.65
CA ILE A 162 10.07 11.08 16.39
C ILE A 162 9.94 10.21 15.13
N PRO A 163 9.24 9.08 15.19
CA PRO A 163 9.13 8.17 14.05
C PRO A 163 8.24 8.76 12.95
N LYS A 164 8.65 8.60 11.70
CA LYS A 164 7.79 8.84 10.54
C LYS A 164 6.94 7.61 10.29
N ILE A 165 5.63 7.80 10.17
CA ILE A 165 4.67 6.72 9.95
C ILE A 165 3.83 7.06 8.72
N THR A 166 3.90 6.19 7.71
CA THR A 166 2.96 6.21 6.57
C THR A 166 1.78 5.33 6.91
N VAL A 167 0.57 5.89 6.88
CA VAL A 167 -0.66 5.11 7.08
C VAL A 167 -1.30 4.84 5.71
N ILE A 168 -1.66 3.59 5.46
CA ILE A 168 -2.30 3.15 4.22
C ILE A 168 -3.72 2.69 4.56
N LEU A 169 -4.71 3.38 3.99
CA LEU A 169 -6.12 3.07 4.14
C LEU A 169 -6.62 2.41 2.86
N ASN A 170 -6.95 1.12 2.91
CA ASN A 170 -7.41 0.37 1.74
C ASN A 170 -8.93 0.40 1.64
N HIS A 171 -9.49 1.31 0.83
CA HIS A 171 -10.93 1.51 0.69
C HIS A 171 -11.51 0.85 -0.56
N PHE A 172 -12.61 0.11 -0.36
CA PHE A 172 -13.36 -0.45 -1.49
C PHE A 172 -14.82 -0.05 -1.51
N LYS A 173 -15.59 -0.30 -0.45
CA LYS A 173 -17.05 -0.04 -0.44
C LYS A 173 -17.58 0.59 0.84
N ARG A 174 -16.80 0.60 1.92
CA ARG A 174 -17.24 1.11 3.23
C ARG A 174 -17.33 2.63 3.26
N LYS A 175 -18.20 3.16 4.11
CA LYS A 175 -18.41 4.60 4.39
C LYS A 175 -17.82 4.97 5.76
N THR A 176 -16.56 4.61 5.95
CA THR A 176 -15.81 4.74 7.22
C THR A 176 -14.61 5.67 7.09
N LEU A 177 -14.30 6.12 5.86
CA LEU A 177 -13.10 6.92 5.56
C LEU A 177 -13.01 8.16 6.44
N CYS A 178 -14.12 8.88 6.63
CA CYS A 178 -14.12 10.06 7.51
C CYS A 178 -13.79 9.70 8.96
N ALA A 179 -14.33 8.59 9.49
CA ALA A 179 -14.03 8.16 10.85
C ALA A 179 -12.53 7.78 11.01
N GLN A 180 -11.95 7.12 10.00
CA GLN A 180 -10.52 6.81 9.99
C GLN A 180 -9.65 8.07 9.91
N LEU A 181 -9.93 8.99 8.97
CA LEU A 181 -9.17 10.24 8.83
C LEU A 181 -9.26 11.10 10.10
N ASN A 182 -10.46 11.28 10.65
CA ASN A 182 -10.65 12.00 11.91
C ASN A 182 -9.88 11.36 13.08
N SER A 183 -9.88 10.03 13.18
CA SER A 183 -9.10 9.36 14.23
C SER A 183 -7.59 9.53 14.04
N LEU A 184 -7.11 9.49 12.80
CA LEU A 184 -5.69 9.63 12.48
C LEU A 184 -5.19 11.06 12.69
N LEU A 185 -5.99 12.07 12.34
CA LEU A 185 -5.68 13.49 12.58
C LEU A 185 -5.59 13.82 14.07
N ASN A 186 -6.35 13.10 14.90
CA ASN A 186 -6.38 13.28 16.36
C ASN A 186 -5.46 12.30 17.12
N GLN A 187 -4.50 11.65 16.44
CA GLN A 187 -3.52 10.81 17.12
C GLN A 187 -2.61 11.65 18.02
N THR A 188 -2.32 11.11 19.19
CA THR A 188 -1.31 11.68 20.11
C THR A 188 0.09 11.75 19.51
N LEU A 189 0.45 10.79 18.66
CA LEU A 189 1.62 10.85 17.78
C LEU A 189 1.10 11.09 16.35
N PRO A 190 1.40 12.23 15.71
CA PRO A 190 0.93 12.51 14.36
C PRO A 190 1.54 11.55 13.34
N PHE A 191 0.76 11.19 12.32
CA PHE A 191 1.29 10.48 11.16
C PHE A 191 2.19 11.40 10.30
N HIS A 192 3.06 10.78 9.51
CA HIS A 192 3.87 11.48 8.51
C HIS A 192 3.05 11.76 7.25
N GLN A 193 2.41 10.72 6.71
CA GLN A 193 1.53 10.80 5.54
C GLN A 193 0.43 9.72 5.61
N ILE A 194 -0.70 9.99 4.96
CA ILE A 194 -1.78 9.02 4.74
C ILE A 194 -1.92 8.80 3.24
N TRP A 195 -1.98 7.54 2.84
CA TRP A 195 -2.33 7.11 1.49
C TRP A 195 -3.67 6.41 1.53
N VAL A 196 -4.69 7.06 0.96
CA VAL A 196 -6.02 6.48 0.77
C VAL A 196 -6.02 5.79 -0.58
N LEU A 197 -6.11 4.46 -0.55
CA LEU A 197 -6.11 3.63 -1.74
C LEU A 197 -7.54 3.30 -2.16
N SER A 198 -7.81 3.41 -3.46
CA SER A 198 -9.09 3.03 -4.07
C SER A 198 -8.87 2.30 -5.38
N PHE A 199 -8.68 0.98 -5.30
CA PHE A 199 -8.38 0.14 -6.46
C PHE A 199 -9.64 -0.60 -6.94
N GLY A 200 -10.09 -0.28 -8.15
CA GLY A 200 -11.29 -0.85 -8.76
C GLY A 200 -12.59 -0.60 -7.98
N SER A 201 -12.60 0.38 -7.06
CA SER A 201 -13.74 0.68 -6.22
C SER A 201 -14.86 1.36 -7.02
N PRO A 202 -16.14 0.96 -6.82
CA PRO A 202 -17.27 1.71 -7.38
C PRO A 202 -17.46 3.09 -6.71
N ASN A 203 -16.82 3.35 -5.57
CA ASN A 203 -16.98 4.55 -4.76
C ASN A 203 -15.79 5.51 -4.89
N GLU A 204 -14.89 5.30 -5.86
CA GLU A 204 -13.68 6.11 -6.07
C GLU A 204 -13.96 7.63 -6.03
N ILE A 205 -14.98 8.09 -6.74
CA ILE A 205 -15.36 9.51 -6.81
C ILE A 205 -15.77 10.05 -5.43
N SER A 206 -16.52 9.27 -4.66
CA SER A 206 -16.93 9.68 -3.30
C SER A 206 -15.72 9.77 -2.38
N PHE A 207 -14.84 8.75 -2.39
CA PHE A 207 -13.63 8.75 -1.58
C PHE A 207 -12.70 9.90 -1.92
N LYS A 208 -12.52 10.20 -3.22
CA LYS A 208 -11.72 11.34 -3.66
C LYS A 208 -12.29 12.66 -3.13
N ARG A 209 -13.61 12.86 -3.24
CA ARG A 209 -14.28 14.06 -2.70
C ARG A 209 -14.09 14.21 -1.20
N ILE A 210 -14.15 13.09 -0.45
CA ILE A 210 -13.87 13.08 0.99
C ILE A 210 -12.42 13.51 1.24
N VAL A 211 -11.43 12.89 0.60
CA VAL A 211 -10.01 13.26 0.80
C VAL A 211 -9.77 14.73 0.48
N ASP A 212 -10.32 15.21 -0.64
CA ASP A 212 -10.17 16.60 -1.07
C ASP A 212 -10.81 17.58 -0.06
N SER A 213 -11.88 17.20 0.66
CA SER A 213 -12.54 18.08 1.64
C SER A 213 -11.75 18.29 2.93
N TYR A 214 -10.87 17.36 3.31
CA TYR A 214 -9.98 17.53 4.48
C TYR A 214 -8.86 18.55 4.23
N ASN A 215 -8.50 18.80 2.96
CA ASN A 215 -7.50 19.80 2.56
C ASN A 215 -6.18 19.73 3.36
N ASP A 216 -5.71 18.51 3.66
CA ASP A 216 -4.43 18.27 4.34
C ASP A 216 -3.41 17.70 3.34
N SER A 217 -2.33 18.45 3.12
CA SER A 217 -1.26 18.08 2.18
C SER A 217 -0.56 16.74 2.48
N ARG A 218 -0.71 16.21 3.69
CA ARG A 218 -0.16 14.90 4.09
C ARG A 218 -1.05 13.73 3.69
N ILE A 219 -2.28 13.99 3.24
CA ILE A 219 -3.24 12.97 2.83
C ILE A 219 -3.26 12.94 1.29
N SER A 220 -2.90 11.80 0.73
CA SER A 220 -2.91 11.56 -0.72
C SER A 220 -3.96 10.52 -1.08
N PHE A 221 -4.67 10.76 -2.18
CA PHE A 221 -5.58 9.80 -2.78
C PHE A 221 -4.90 9.11 -3.96
N ILE A 222 -4.89 7.78 -3.96
CA ILE A 222 -4.28 6.95 -5.01
C ILE A 222 -5.34 5.97 -5.48
N SER A 223 -5.70 6.03 -6.75
CA SER A 223 -6.68 5.15 -7.35
C SER A 223 -6.16 4.46 -8.60
N SER A 224 -6.86 3.40 -8.97
CA SER A 224 -6.64 2.65 -10.20
C SER A 224 -7.95 2.03 -10.63
N SER A 225 -8.23 2.03 -11.93
CA SER A 225 -9.37 1.27 -12.48
C SER A 225 -9.16 -0.24 -12.38
N TYR A 226 -7.91 -0.70 -12.31
CA TYR A 226 -7.57 -2.08 -12.02
C TYR A 226 -7.64 -2.37 -10.52
N ASP A 227 -8.33 -3.46 -10.16
CA ASP A 227 -8.46 -3.94 -8.78
C ASP A 227 -7.28 -4.85 -8.41
N PHE A 228 -6.31 -4.28 -7.68
CA PHE A 228 -5.16 -5.00 -7.12
C PHE A 228 -5.50 -5.89 -5.91
N LYS A 229 -6.79 -6.08 -5.62
CA LYS A 229 -7.30 -6.92 -4.54
C LYS A 229 -6.64 -6.56 -3.22
N TYR A 230 -6.26 -7.56 -2.43
CA TYR A 230 -5.76 -7.34 -1.09
C TYR A 230 -4.25 -7.07 -1.04
N TYR A 231 -3.47 -7.51 -2.02
CA TYR A 231 -2.01 -7.28 -2.02
C TYR A 231 -1.62 -5.86 -2.43
N GLY A 232 -2.47 -5.14 -3.17
CA GLY A 232 -2.18 -3.79 -3.66
C GLY A 232 -1.73 -2.82 -2.56
N ARG A 233 -2.34 -2.87 -1.37
CA ARG A 233 -1.96 -2.03 -0.22
C ARG A 233 -0.55 -2.30 0.29
N PHE A 234 -0.11 -3.55 0.27
CA PHE A 234 1.24 -3.93 0.66
C PHE A 234 2.27 -3.61 -0.43
N GLN A 235 1.89 -3.71 -1.71
CA GLN A 235 2.75 -3.28 -2.81
C GLN A 235 3.00 -1.78 -2.76
N MET A 236 1.96 -0.98 -2.47
CA MET A 236 2.10 0.45 -2.27
C MET A 236 3.00 0.77 -1.08
N ALA A 237 2.93 -0.02 0.01
CA ALA A 237 3.80 0.16 1.17
C ALA A 237 5.30 0.11 0.82
N LEU A 238 5.71 -0.54 -0.27
CA LEU A 238 7.11 -0.54 -0.72
C LEU A 238 7.63 0.84 -1.16
N GLN A 239 6.73 1.79 -1.46
CA GLN A 239 7.09 3.13 -1.94
C GLN A 239 7.38 4.13 -0.82
N THR A 240 7.17 3.74 0.44
CA THR A 240 7.30 4.67 1.57
C THR A 240 8.76 4.91 1.96
N GLU A 241 9.08 6.14 2.33
CA GLU A 241 10.37 6.53 2.93
C GLU A 241 10.29 6.69 4.47
N SER A 242 9.12 6.40 5.06
CA SER A 242 8.89 6.43 6.51
C SER A 242 9.66 5.34 7.25
N ASP A 243 9.80 5.49 8.58
CA ASP A 243 10.39 4.45 9.44
C ASP A 243 9.45 3.24 9.57
N PHE A 244 8.15 3.52 9.64
CA PHE A 244 7.09 2.52 9.77
C PHE A 244 5.99 2.73 8.74
N VAL A 245 5.30 1.63 8.44
CA VAL A 245 4.03 1.64 7.71
C VAL A 245 2.93 1.06 8.59
N TYR A 246 1.76 1.68 8.52
CA TYR A 246 0.54 1.20 9.17
C TYR A 246 -0.56 0.96 8.14
N ILE A 247 -0.94 -0.29 7.92
CA ILE A 247 -1.90 -0.70 6.90
C ILE A 247 -3.20 -1.08 7.58
N LEU A 248 -4.32 -0.55 7.10
CA LEU A 248 -5.66 -0.73 7.68
C LEU A 248 -6.68 -1.13 6.62
N ASP A 249 -7.54 -2.09 6.98
CA ASP A 249 -8.80 -2.35 6.28
C ASP A 249 -9.78 -1.19 6.47
N ASP A 250 -10.79 -1.11 5.59
CA ASP A 250 -11.79 -0.05 5.58
C ASP A 250 -12.86 -0.19 6.68
N ASP A 251 -12.77 -1.15 7.59
CA ASP A 251 -13.65 -1.27 8.75
C ASP A 251 -12.92 -1.09 10.10
N MET A 252 -11.67 -0.64 10.05
CA MET A 252 -10.81 -0.48 11.23
C MET A 252 -10.59 0.98 11.61
N ILE A 253 -11.12 1.41 12.76
CA ILE A 253 -10.88 2.77 13.28
C ILE A 253 -9.82 2.70 14.38
N PRO A 254 -8.63 3.30 14.21
CA PRO A 254 -7.58 3.24 15.22
C PRO A 254 -7.97 4.03 16.48
N GLY A 255 -7.48 3.63 17.65
CA GLY A 255 -7.64 4.42 18.89
C GLY A 255 -6.66 5.59 18.96
N ALA A 256 -6.95 6.63 19.76
CA ALA A 256 -6.19 7.89 19.79
C ALA A 256 -4.69 7.80 20.15
N LYS A 257 -4.26 6.69 20.79
CA LYS A 257 -2.86 6.44 21.17
C LYS A 257 -2.19 5.34 20.35
N LEU A 258 -2.85 4.85 19.31
CA LEU A 258 -2.41 3.62 18.66
C LEU A 258 -1.07 3.79 17.96
N LEU A 259 -0.85 4.88 17.21
CA LEU A 259 0.43 5.14 16.56
C LEU A 259 1.57 5.30 17.59
N GLN A 260 1.30 5.99 18.70
CA GLN A 260 2.27 6.15 19.79
C GLN A 260 2.65 4.80 20.39
N ILE A 261 1.67 3.95 20.69
CA ILE A 261 1.90 2.64 21.32
C ILE A 261 2.68 1.73 20.37
N LEU A 262 2.22 1.58 19.13
CA LEU A 262 2.81 0.66 18.16
C LEU A 262 4.25 1.05 17.81
N SER A 263 4.51 2.34 17.56
CA SER A 263 5.87 2.82 17.28
C SER A 263 6.80 2.71 18.48
N HIS A 264 6.30 2.96 19.69
CA HIS A 264 7.08 2.76 20.91
C HIS A 264 7.51 1.30 21.05
N VAL A 265 6.55 0.36 20.95
CA VAL A 265 6.81 -1.09 21.08
C VAL A 265 7.76 -1.56 19.99
N ALA A 266 7.53 -1.19 18.73
CA ALA A 266 8.44 -1.51 17.62
C ALA A 266 9.82 -0.83 17.73
N GLY A 267 9.96 0.18 18.60
CA GLY A 267 11.27 0.79 18.91
C GLY A 267 12.02 0.11 20.05
N THR A 268 11.43 -0.88 20.72
CA THR A 268 12.08 -1.65 21.78
C THR A 268 13.00 -2.72 21.19
N GLU A 269 14.08 -3.05 21.89
CA GLU A 269 15.02 -4.08 21.43
C GLU A 269 14.34 -5.44 21.23
N LYS A 270 13.33 -5.75 22.05
CA LYS A 270 12.59 -7.02 22.01
C LYS A 270 11.68 -7.15 20.79
N TYR A 271 11.01 -6.08 20.38
CA TYR A 271 9.97 -6.11 19.34
C TYR A 271 10.33 -5.35 18.06
N LYS A 272 11.61 -4.98 17.89
CA LYS A 272 12.09 -4.20 16.73
C LYS A 272 11.84 -4.85 15.37
N ASN A 273 11.75 -6.19 15.34
CA ASN A 273 11.53 -6.99 14.13
C ASN A 273 10.18 -7.71 14.18
N SER A 274 9.15 -7.05 14.67
CA SER A 274 7.81 -7.61 14.78
C SER A 274 6.82 -6.91 13.85
N VAL A 275 5.84 -7.65 13.36
CA VAL A 275 4.60 -7.09 12.81
C VAL A 275 3.59 -7.00 13.96
N LEU A 276 3.09 -5.82 14.24
CA LEU A 276 2.16 -5.53 15.33
C LEU A 276 0.77 -5.21 14.78
N GLY A 277 -0.27 -5.57 15.50
CA GLY A 277 -1.65 -5.33 15.07
C GLY A 277 -2.63 -5.48 16.22
N SER A 278 -3.89 -5.12 15.95
CA SER A 278 -4.98 -5.21 16.94
C SER A 278 -5.80 -6.50 16.83
N ILE A 279 -5.70 -7.21 15.70
CA ILE A 279 -6.41 -8.48 15.47
C ILE A 279 -5.42 -9.52 14.95
N GLY A 280 -5.39 -10.66 15.63
CA GLY A 280 -4.52 -11.78 15.33
C GLY A 280 -5.27 -13.10 15.30
N ARG A 281 -4.64 -14.12 14.70
CA ARG A 281 -5.18 -15.48 14.63
C ARG A 281 -4.14 -16.52 15.01
N ILE A 282 -4.59 -17.48 15.80
CA ILE A 282 -3.84 -18.70 16.10
C ILE A 282 -4.45 -19.83 15.30
N LEU A 283 -3.62 -20.46 14.46
CA LEU A 283 -4.03 -21.49 13.53
C LEU A 283 -4.62 -22.69 14.26
N PRO A 284 -5.61 -23.35 13.64
CA PRO A 284 -6.09 -24.62 14.11
C PRO A 284 -4.97 -25.67 14.16
N PHE A 285 -5.11 -26.66 15.05
CA PHE A 285 -4.11 -27.73 15.12
C PHE A 285 -4.33 -28.73 14.00
N ARG A 286 -3.25 -29.04 13.30
CA ARG A 286 -3.26 -30.03 12.22
C ARG A 286 -3.71 -31.37 12.77
N GLN A 287 -4.73 -31.94 12.14
CA GLN A 287 -5.29 -33.23 12.49
C GLN A 287 -4.43 -34.38 11.93
N LYS A 288 -4.72 -35.61 12.37
CA LYS A 288 -4.01 -36.82 11.89
C LYS A 288 -4.13 -37.03 10.38
N ASP A 289 -5.21 -36.54 9.76
CA ASP A 289 -5.45 -36.60 8.32
C ASP A 289 -4.85 -35.41 7.55
N PHE A 290 -3.93 -34.67 8.18
CA PHE A 290 -3.25 -33.49 7.63
C PHE A 290 -4.18 -32.29 7.33
N LYS A 291 -5.44 -32.34 7.74
CA LYS A 291 -6.37 -31.21 7.58
C LYS A 291 -6.33 -30.28 8.79
N PHE A 292 -6.78 -29.05 8.56
CA PHE A 292 -7.02 -28.06 9.60
C PHE A 292 -8.52 -27.94 9.82
N PRO A 293 -9.03 -28.02 11.07
CA PRO A 293 -10.44 -27.83 11.31
C PRO A 293 -10.82 -26.36 11.07
N SER A 294 -12.06 -26.13 10.64
CA SER A 294 -12.61 -24.78 10.60
C SER A 294 -12.58 -24.16 11.99
N TYR A 295 -12.32 -22.86 12.08
CA TYR A 295 -12.40 -22.16 13.37
C TYR A 295 -13.78 -22.24 14.03
N ARG A 296 -14.82 -22.52 13.23
CA ARG A 296 -16.21 -22.71 13.67
C ARG A 296 -16.55 -24.18 13.96
N LYS A 297 -15.57 -25.09 13.92
CA LYS A 297 -15.80 -26.51 14.22
C LYS A 297 -16.39 -26.64 15.62
N PHE A 298 -17.57 -27.24 15.69
CA PHE A 298 -18.33 -27.37 16.92
C PHE A 298 -17.55 -28.17 17.96
N ARG A 299 -17.50 -27.65 19.19
CA ARG A 299 -16.91 -28.28 20.39
C ARG A 299 -15.51 -28.86 20.17
N SER A 300 -14.68 -28.15 19.39
CA SER A 300 -13.31 -28.55 19.11
C SER A 300 -12.33 -27.53 19.67
N LYS A 301 -11.53 -27.98 20.64
CA LYS A 301 -10.42 -27.19 21.19
C LYS A 301 -9.40 -26.84 20.10
N GLU A 302 -9.21 -27.71 19.13
CA GLU A 302 -8.20 -27.59 18.07
C GLU A 302 -8.57 -26.58 16.98
N ALA A 303 -9.70 -25.89 17.08
CA ALA A 303 -10.22 -24.96 16.07
C ALA A 303 -9.54 -23.57 16.08
N GLY A 304 -8.34 -23.43 16.64
CA GLY A 304 -7.61 -22.15 16.67
C GLY A 304 -8.32 -21.03 17.46
N LEU A 305 -7.76 -19.82 17.42
CA LEU A 305 -8.32 -18.63 18.07
C LEU A 305 -8.35 -17.41 17.14
N TYR A 306 -9.39 -16.59 17.30
CA TYR A 306 -9.36 -15.18 16.93
C TYR A 306 -8.95 -14.40 18.16
N LEU A 307 -8.19 -13.33 18.01
CA LEU A 307 -7.77 -12.50 19.13
C LEU A 307 -7.90 -11.03 18.74
N PRO A 308 -8.69 -10.22 19.47
CA PRO A 308 -9.64 -10.63 20.52
C PRO A 308 -10.79 -11.49 19.95
N ASP A 309 -11.49 -12.22 20.81
CA ASP A 309 -12.72 -12.95 20.45
C ASP A 309 -13.85 -12.67 21.45
N PRO A 310 -14.54 -11.52 21.30
CA PRO A 310 -15.61 -11.11 22.20
C PRO A 310 -16.80 -12.07 22.20
N ALA A 311 -16.97 -12.91 21.17
CA ALA A 311 -18.03 -13.90 21.13
C ALA A 311 -17.85 -14.98 22.21
N TYR A 312 -16.62 -15.22 22.65
CA TYR A 312 -16.28 -16.16 23.72
C TYR A 312 -15.67 -15.47 24.96
N ASP A 313 -15.89 -14.17 25.10
CA ASP A 313 -15.40 -13.35 26.23
C ASP A 313 -13.86 -13.38 26.36
N ILE A 314 -13.16 -13.37 25.22
CA ILE A 314 -11.71 -13.26 25.16
C ILE A 314 -11.36 -11.82 24.80
N THR A 315 -10.78 -11.12 25.76
CA THR A 315 -10.15 -9.80 25.58
C THR A 315 -8.63 -9.96 25.64
N VAL A 316 -7.91 -9.01 25.04
CA VAL A 316 -6.44 -9.04 24.97
C VAL A 316 -5.91 -7.82 25.71
N ASP A 317 -5.40 -8.03 26.92
CA ASP A 317 -4.83 -6.99 27.80
C ASP A 317 -3.28 -7.02 27.83
N ARG A 318 -2.70 -8.00 27.12
CA ARG A 318 -1.27 -8.29 27.02
C ARG A 318 -0.89 -8.53 25.58
N ILE A 319 0.39 -8.35 25.26
CA ILE A 319 0.89 -8.76 23.95
C ILE A 319 0.81 -10.27 23.83
N VAL A 320 0.27 -10.74 22.71
CA VAL A 320 0.13 -12.16 22.38
C VAL A 320 0.74 -12.38 21.01
N GLN A 321 1.69 -13.30 20.94
CA GLN A 321 2.24 -13.76 19.67
C GLN A 321 1.19 -14.64 18.98
N VAL A 322 0.96 -14.39 17.70
CA VAL A 322 -0.04 -15.10 16.89
C VAL A 322 0.62 -15.63 15.63
N ASP A 323 -0.06 -16.52 14.91
CA ASP A 323 0.45 -17.07 13.65
C ASP A 323 0.38 -16.05 12.51
N PHE A 324 -0.66 -15.21 12.51
CA PHE A 324 -0.79 -14.09 11.57
C PHE A 324 -1.76 -13.01 12.08
N LEU A 325 -1.66 -11.82 11.51
CA LEU A 325 -2.53 -10.68 11.79
C LEU A 325 -3.60 -10.54 10.72
N SER A 326 -4.71 -9.89 11.06
CA SER A 326 -5.76 -9.50 10.12
C SER A 326 -6.20 -8.06 10.32
N SER A 327 -6.62 -7.41 9.24
CA SER A 327 -7.21 -6.06 9.18
C SER A 327 -6.38 -4.86 9.64
N SER A 328 -5.26 -5.08 10.34
CA SER A 328 -4.38 -4.03 10.83
C SER A 328 -2.94 -4.53 10.97
N TRP A 329 -2.01 -3.93 10.23
CA TRP A 329 -0.58 -4.31 10.25
C TRP A 329 0.31 -3.09 10.43
N PHE A 330 1.12 -3.09 11.48
CA PHE A 330 2.13 -2.09 11.76
C PHE A 330 3.50 -2.76 11.79
N LEU A 331 4.43 -2.28 10.96
CA LEU A 331 5.75 -2.87 10.80
C LEU A 331 6.73 -1.81 10.31
N SER A 332 8.03 -2.09 10.47
CA SER A 332 9.04 -1.26 9.84
C SER A 332 8.88 -1.30 8.32
N SER A 333 9.16 -0.18 7.67
CA SER A 333 9.02 -0.11 6.21
C SER A 333 9.93 -1.11 5.49
N ASP A 334 11.08 -1.43 6.07
CA ASP A 334 11.97 -2.49 5.56
C ASP A 334 11.35 -3.88 5.61
N LEU A 335 10.60 -4.21 6.67
CA LEU A 335 9.94 -5.52 6.78
C LEU A 335 8.86 -5.72 5.72
N THR A 336 8.33 -4.67 5.11
CA THR A 336 7.35 -4.82 4.00
C THR A 336 7.98 -5.57 2.81
N LYS A 337 9.30 -5.46 2.62
CA LYS A 337 10.02 -6.13 1.53
C LYS A 337 9.98 -7.65 1.68
N THR A 338 9.91 -8.18 2.91
CA THR A 338 9.95 -9.63 3.15
C THR A 338 8.72 -10.33 2.58
N LEU A 339 7.56 -9.65 2.55
CA LEU A 339 6.32 -10.16 1.96
C LEU A 339 6.46 -10.52 0.47
N PHE A 340 7.40 -9.89 -0.24
CA PHE A 340 7.58 -10.05 -1.68
C PHE A 340 8.90 -10.74 -2.04
N VAL A 341 9.59 -11.33 -1.06
CA VAL A 341 10.75 -12.20 -1.34
C VAL A 341 10.29 -13.49 -2.02
N GLU A 342 9.18 -14.05 -1.54
CA GLU A 342 8.53 -15.21 -2.15
C GLU A 342 7.31 -14.73 -2.95
N THR A 343 7.12 -15.27 -4.16
CA THR A 343 5.92 -14.96 -4.94
C THR A 343 4.69 -15.54 -4.23
N PRO A 344 3.64 -14.73 -3.97
CA PRO A 344 2.38 -15.24 -3.46
C PRO A 344 1.78 -16.32 -4.34
N PHE A 345 1.23 -17.36 -3.72
CA PHE A 345 0.47 -18.39 -4.42
C PHE A 345 -0.71 -17.78 -5.21
N THR A 346 -1.28 -16.70 -4.69
CA THR A 346 -2.30 -15.89 -5.35
C THR A 346 -2.22 -14.45 -4.85
N PHE A 347 -2.59 -13.50 -5.71
CA PHE A 347 -2.77 -12.09 -5.35
C PHE A 347 -4.23 -11.75 -5.01
N ILE A 348 -5.14 -12.72 -5.11
CA ILE A 348 -6.59 -12.50 -4.93
C ILE A 348 -6.99 -12.49 -3.45
N THR A 349 -6.26 -13.16 -2.56
CA THR A 349 -6.49 -13.24 -1.10
C THR A 349 -5.30 -13.92 -0.41
N GLY A 350 -5.30 -14.01 0.91
CA GLY A 350 -4.31 -14.75 1.70
C GLY A 350 -3.05 -13.96 2.01
N GLU A 351 -3.08 -12.66 1.76
CA GLU A 351 -2.05 -11.68 2.14
C GLU A 351 -1.75 -11.69 3.64
N ASP A 352 -2.79 -11.82 4.47
CA ASP A 352 -2.70 -11.92 5.91
C ASP A 352 -1.79 -13.07 6.35
N LEU A 353 -1.92 -14.22 5.68
CA LEU A 353 -1.17 -15.44 5.95
C LEU A 353 0.24 -15.42 5.34
N HIS A 354 0.43 -14.63 4.28
CA HIS A 354 1.73 -14.52 3.61
C HIS A 354 2.69 -13.68 4.46
N LEU A 355 2.19 -12.62 5.10
CA LEU A 355 2.99 -11.78 5.98
C LEU A 355 3.29 -12.50 7.30
N ARG A 356 4.40 -13.25 7.33
CA ARG A 356 4.85 -14.08 8.45
C ARG A 356 6.22 -13.67 8.98
#